data_AF-A0A1V8NVZ2-F1
#
_entry.id   AF-A0A1V8NVZ2-F1
#
_cell.length_a   1.000
_cell.length_b   1.000
_cell.length_c   1.000
_cell.angle_alpha   90.00
_cell.angle_beta   90.00
_cell.angle_gamma   90.00
#
_symmetry.space_group_name_H-M   'P 1'
#
loop_
_entity.id
_entity.type
_entity.pdbx_description
1 polymer ?
#
loop_
_entity_poly.entity_id
_entity_poly.type
_entity_poly.pdbx_seq_one_letter_code
_entity_poly.pdbx_strand_id
1 'polypeptide(L)'
;MTFITLADLAERPGTVELAQVAQQPGEPVASPAVLAMLMRGEDMSAVPEAEANVARAAAERISDVMEEAQALAEGYLRQGGYPLPLPRVPLILKGWTRAIVRYRLHAHRLSDEKSDPIVRDYRDALNLLGLVAAGKFSLGLGDTRPPAGGRPAVSGPGRTFSMDSLRDYGK
;
A
#
# COMPACT_ATOMS: atom_id res chain seq x y z
N MET A 1 11.20 -11.00 -1.55
CA MET A 1 9.89 -11.24 -2.21
C MET A 1 9.33 -9.90 -2.61
N THR A 2 8.80 -9.78 -3.82
CA THR A 2 8.24 -8.51 -4.29
C THR A 2 6.79 -8.33 -3.81
N PHE A 3 6.43 -7.15 -3.32
CA PHE A 3 5.07 -6.87 -2.81
C PHE A 3 4.03 -6.69 -3.93
N ILE A 4 4.49 -6.20 -5.08
CA ILE A 4 3.68 -5.97 -6.27
C ILE A 4 4.51 -6.31 -7.51
N THR A 5 3.87 -6.83 -8.55
CA THR A 5 4.53 -7.19 -9.81
C THR A 5 4.15 -6.24 -10.94
N LEU A 6 4.91 -6.26 -12.05
CA LEU A 6 4.52 -5.54 -13.27
C LEU A 6 3.16 -6.03 -13.79
N ALA A 7 2.87 -7.34 -13.73
CA ALA A 7 1.57 -7.88 -14.11
C ALA A 7 0.43 -7.29 -13.25
N ASP A 8 0.61 -7.15 -11.93
CA ASP A 8 -0.38 -6.52 -11.06
C ASP A 8 -0.68 -5.06 -11.47
N LEU A 9 0.35 -4.32 -11.90
CA LEU A 9 0.22 -2.93 -12.36
C LEU A 9 -0.41 -2.84 -13.75
N ALA A 10 -0.11 -3.79 -14.64
CA ALA A 10 -0.72 -3.90 -15.96
C ALA A 10 -2.23 -4.19 -15.89
N GLU A 11 -2.70 -4.83 -14.83
CA GLU A 11 -4.13 -4.94 -14.53
C GLU A 11 -4.69 -3.66 -13.89
N ARG A 12 -3.99 -3.11 -12.89
CA ARG A 12 -4.41 -1.92 -12.13
C ARG A 12 -3.18 -1.11 -11.70
N PRO A 13 -2.97 0.12 -12.21
CA PRO A 13 -3.96 0.98 -12.88
C PRO A 13 -4.20 0.67 -14.36
N GLY A 14 -3.37 -0.14 -15.01
CA GLY A 14 -3.49 -0.46 -16.43
C GLY A 14 -2.42 0.22 -17.29
N THR A 15 -2.10 -0.39 -18.44
CA THR A 15 -0.95 0.02 -19.26
C THR A 15 -1.13 1.33 -20.01
N VAL A 16 -2.37 1.78 -20.25
CA VAL A 16 -2.63 3.10 -20.85
C VAL A 16 -2.14 4.21 -19.93
N GLU A 17 -2.51 4.15 -18.64
CA GLU A 17 -2.04 5.11 -17.64
C GLU A 17 -0.52 5.01 -17.49
N LEU A 18 0.00 3.78 -17.31
CA LEU A 18 1.43 3.55 -17.08
C LEU A 18 2.30 4.03 -18.22
N ALA A 19 1.91 3.79 -19.48
CA ALA A 19 2.66 4.26 -20.64
C ALA A 19 2.82 5.80 -20.63
N GLN A 20 1.74 6.51 -20.27
CA GLN A 20 1.75 7.97 -20.26
C GLN A 20 2.60 8.53 -19.13
N VAL A 21 2.43 8.02 -17.90
CA VAL A 21 3.15 8.56 -16.72
C VAL A 21 4.62 8.15 -16.69
N ALA A 22 4.94 7.06 -17.37
CA ALA A 22 6.32 6.65 -17.55
C ALA A 22 7.01 7.52 -18.61
N GLN A 23 6.33 8.20 -19.54
CA GLN A 23 7.03 8.92 -20.60
C GLN A 23 8.04 9.96 -20.07
N GLN A 24 9.27 9.96 -20.61
CA GLN A 24 10.22 11.04 -20.36
C GLN A 24 10.07 12.18 -21.37
N PRO A 25 10.31 13.44 -20.98
CA PRO A 25 10.26 14.56 -21.92
C PRO A 25 11.23 14.35 -23.10
N GLY A 26 10.69 14.39 -24.32
CA GLY A 26 11.48 14.20 -25.55
C GLY A 26 11.56 12.74 -26.05
N GLU A 27 11.14 11.77 -25.24
CA GLU A 27 11.05 10.35 -25.64
C GLU A 27 9.64 10.00 -26.12
N PRO A 28 9.48 9.03 -27.06
CA PRO A 28 8.16 8.56 -27.47
C PRO A 28 7.43 7.85 -26.31
N VAL A 29 6.09 7.95 -26.31
CA VAL A 29 5.24 7.19 -25.39
C VAL A 29 5.26 5.72 -25.80
N ALA A 30 5.39 4.81 -24.83
CA ALA A 30 5.28 3.38 -25.09
C ALA A 30 3.87 3.01 -25.57
N SER A 31 3.77 2.12 -26.55
CA SER A 31 2.49 1.54 -26.95
C SER A 31 1.86 0.76 -25.78
N PRO A 32 0.62 1.05 -25.34
CA PRO A 32 0.00 0.37 -24.21
C PRO A 32 -0.16 -1.14 -24.41
N ALA A 33 -0.33 -1.59 -25.66
CA ALA A 33 -0.44 -3.00 -25.99
C ALA A 33 0.90 -3.72 -25.84
N VAL A 34 1.97 -3.14 -26.40
CA VAL A 34 3.32 -3.70 -26.29
C VAL A 34 3.83 -3.67 -24.85
N LEU A 35 3.53 -2.60 -24.11
CA LEU A 35 3.84 -2.51 -22.69
C LEU A 35 3.08 -3.60 -21.89
N ALA A 36 1.81 -3.87 -22.23
CA ALA A 36 1.03 -4.93 -21.56
C ALA A 36 1.62 -6.32 -21.82
N MET A 37 1.99 -6.62 -23.07
CA MET A 37 2.65 -7.88 -23.42
C MET A 37 3.94 -8.06 -22.62
N LEU A 38 4.78 -7.03 -22.59
CA LEU A 38 6.04 -7.05 -21.82
C LEU A 38 5.80 -7.27 -20.32
N MET A 39 4.91 -6.50 -19.71
CA MET A 39 4.64 -6.56 -18.26
C MET A 39 4.01 -7.88 -17.81
N ARG A 40 3.34 -8.60 -18.71
CA ARG A 40 2.75 -9.93 -18.47
C ARG A 40 3.67 -11.09 -18.84
N GLY A 41 4.84 -10.80 -19.44
CA GLY A 41 5.77 -11.83 -19.91
C GLY A 41 5.27 -12.59 -21.14
N GLU A 42 4.46 -11.94 -21.99
CA GLU A 42 3.99 -12.50 -23.25
C GLU A 42 5.10 -12.47 -24.32
N ASP A 43 4.92 -13.21 -25.42
CA ASP A 43 5.92 -13.27 -26.49
C ASP A 43 6.05 -11.92 -27.22
N MET A 44 7.27 -11.41 -27.28
CA MET A 44 7.63 -10.12 -27.90
C MET A 44 8.33 -10.30 -29.26
N SER A 45 8.47 -11.53 -29.77
CA SER A 45 9.25 -11.85 -30.98
C SER A 45 8.75 -11.15 -32.25
N ALA A 46 7.44 -10.89 -32.33
CA ALA A 46 6.79 -10.22 -33.45
C ALA A 46 6.78 -8.68 -33.33
N VAL A 47 7.23 -8.13 -32.20
CA VAL A 47 7.21 -6.68 -31.95
C VAL A 47 8.44 -6.02 -32.59
N PRO A 48 8.28 -4.91 -33.35
CA PRO A 48 9.42 -4.17 -33.87
C PRO A 48 10.39 -3.74 -32.76
N GLU A 49 11.69 -3.90 -32.99
CA GLU A 49 12.72 -3.67 -31.95
C GLU A 49 12.67 -2.25 -31.38
N ALA A 50 12.41 -1.24 -32.22
CA ALA A 50 12.25 0.14 -31.78
C ALA A 50 11.10 0.31 -30.77
N GLU A 51 9.94 -0.32 -31.01
CA GLU A 51 8.79 -0.27 -30.12
C GLU A 51 9.03 -1.06 -28.82
N ALA A 52 9.67 -2.21 -28.94
CA ALA A 52 10.06 -3.03 -27.80
C ALA A 52 11.03 -2.29 -26.87
N ASN A 53 11.97 -1.51 -27.42
CA ASN A 53 12.93 -0.72 -26.63
C ASN A 53 12.25 0.39 -25.84
N VAL A 54 11.28 1.09 -26.43
CA VAL A 54 10.48 2.12 -25.73
C VAL A 54 9.67 1.48 -24.58
N ALA A 55 9.06 0.32 -24.81
CA ALA A 55 8.32 -0.40 -23.78
C ALA A 55 9.23 -0.90 -22.64
N ARG A 56 10.44 -1.40 -22.96
CA ARG A 56 11.44 -1.82 -21.95
C ARG A 56 11.89 -0.64 -21.10
N ALA A 57 12.26 0.48 -21.71
CA ALA A 57 12.64 1.69 -20.99
C ALA A 57 11.50 2.18 -20.07
N ALA A 58 10.24 2.07 -20.50
CA ALA A 58 9.09 2.36 -19.65
C ALA A 58 8.95 1.39 -18.48
N ALA A 59 9.08 0.09 -18.72
CA ALA A 59 8.98 -0.95 -17.70
C ALA A 59 10.13 -0.90 -16.66
N GLU A 60 11.35 -0.56 -17.09
CA GLU A 60 12.51 -0.35 -16.21
C GLU A 60 12.22 0.77 -15.20
N ARG A 61 11.79 1.93 -15.67
CA ARG A 61 11.44 3.06 -14.78
C ARG A 61 10.29 2.75 -13.84
N ILE A 62 9.28 2.01 -14.29
CA ILE A 62 8.20 1.54 -13.41
C ILE A 62 8.77 0.60 -12.33
N SER A 63 9.72 -0.26 -12.71
CA SER A 63 10.38 -1.18 -11.78
C SER A 63 11.22 -0.44 -10.74
N ASP A 64 11.96 0.61 -11.12
CA ASP A 64 12.71 1.45 -10.17
C ASP A 64 11.78 2.04 -9.11
N VAL A 65 10.64 2.59 -9.53
CA VAL A 65 9.64 3.16 -8.61
C VAL A 65 8.99 2.07 -7.74
N MET A 66 8.80 0.85 -8.27
CA MET A 66 8.33 -0.29 -7.48
C MET A 66 9.32 -0.70 -6.40
N GLU A 67 10.61 -0.74 -6.71
CA GLU A 67 11.67 -1.06 -5.76
C GLU A 67 11.73 -0.02 -4.63
N GLU A 68 11.66 1.26 -4.98
CA GLU A 68 11.61 2.34 -4.00
C GLU A 68 10.37 2.26 -3.10
N ALA A 69 9.19 2.01 -3.67
CA ALA A 69 7.94 1.88 -2.92
C ALA A 69 7.96 0.67 -1.99
N GLN A 70 8.57 -0.44 -2.44
CA GLN A 70 8.78 -1.61 -1.62
C GLN A 70 9.74 -1.34 -0.47
N ALA A 71 10.89 -0.71 -0.73
CA ALA A 71 11.85 -0.37 0.30
C ALA A 71 11.23 0.53 1.39
N LEU A 72 10.40 1.50 0.99
CA LEU A 72 9.65 2.33 1.92
C LEU A 72 8.70 1.49 2.79
N ALA A 73 7.87 0.65 2.18
CA ALA A 73 6.93 -0.20 2.90
C ALA A 73 7.68 -1.15 3.86
N GLU A 74 8.73 -1.81 3.40
CA GLU A 74 9.57 -2.67 4.21
C GLU A 74 10.17 -1.95 5.43
N GLY A 75 10.54 -0.67 5.30
CA GLY A 75 11.00 0.15 6.44
C GLY A 75 9.97 0.22 7.57
N TYR A 76 8.70 0.51 7.24
CA TYR A 76 7.61 0.50 8.21
C TYR A 76 7.36 -0.89 8.81
N LEU A 77 7.48 -1.94 8.01
CA LEU A 77 7.31 -3.32 8.48
C LEU A 77 8.42 -3.73 9.46
N ARG A 78 9.68 -3.40 9.17
CA ARG A 78 10.80 -3.64 10.09
C ARG A 78 10.58 -2.91 11.42
N GLN A 79 10.15 -1.65 11.37
CA GLN A 79 9.82 -0.87 12.56
C GLN A 79 8.66 -1.49 13.35
N GLY A 80 7.64 -2.04 12.67
CA GLY A 80 6.53 -2.77 13.27
C GLY A 80 6.88 -4.18 13.78
N GLY A 81 8.14 -4.61 13.65
CA GLY A 81 8.63 -5.90 14.16
C GLY A 81 8.36 -7.09 13.25
N TYR A 82 7.98 -6.89 11.98
CA TYR A 82 7.81 -7.99 11.04
C TYR A 82 9.16 -8.50 10.53
N PRO A 83 9.41 -9.83 10.55
CA PRO A 83 10.59 -10.39 9.92
C PRO A 83 10.50 -10.26 8.40
N LEU A 84 11.60 -9.87 7.76
CA LEU A 84 11.71 -9.83 6.31
C LEU A 84 12.77 -10.84 5.83
N PRO A 85 12.50 -11.58 4.74
CA PRO A 85 11.32 -11.49 3.88
C PRO A 85 10.04 -12.02 4.54
N LEU A 86 8.88 -11.42 4.20
CA LEU A 86 7.59 -11.88 4.70
C LEU A 86 7.28 -13.31 4.22
N PRO A 87 6.59 -14.14 5.02
CA PRO A 87 6.20 -15.50 4.60
C PRO A 87 5.15 -15.50 3.49
N ARG A 88 4.27 -14.50 3.46
CA ARG A 88 3.31 -14.21 2.38
C ARG A 88 3.03 -12.73 2.35
N VAL A 89 2.72 -12.18 1.18
CA VAL A 89 2.33 -10.77 1.02
C VAL A 89 0.81 -10.65 1.11
N PRO A 90 0.25 -9.99 2.15
CA PRO A 90 -1.19 -9.76 2.23
C PRO A 90 -1.70 -8.85 1.11
N LEU A 91 -2.93 -9.08 0.64
CA LEU A 91 -3.53 -8.27 -0.43
C LEU A 91 -3.62 -6.79 -0.08
N ILE A 92 -3.82 -6.46 1.20
CA ILE A 92 -3.89 -5.08 1.67
C ILE A 92 -2.55 -4.35 1.50
N LEU A 93 -1.43 -5.04 1.80
CA LEU A 93 -0.09 -4.52 1.62
C LEU A 93 0.22 -4.31 0.13
N LYS A 94 -0.16 -5.27 -0.73
CA LYS A 94 -0.07 -5.12 -2.20
C LYS A 94 -0.84 -3.86 -2.66
N GLY A 95 -2.04 -3.63 -2.12
CA GLY A 95 -2.85 -2.45 -2.42
C GLY A 95 -2.17 -1.14 -2.03
N TRP A 96 -1.55 -1.08 -0.85
CA TRP A 96 -0.83 0.10 -0.39
C TRP A 96 0.43 0.36 -1.21
N THR A 97 1.23 -0.68 -1.50
CA THR A 97 2.40 -0.54 -2.37
C THR A 97 2.01 -0.05 -3.76
N ARG A 98 0.90 -0.55 -4.32
CA ARG A 98 0.34 -0.03 -5.59
C ARG A 98 0.04 1.46 -5.53
N ALA A 99 -0.63 1.92 -4.47
CA ALA A 99 -0.97 3.34 -4.32
C ALA A 99 0.28 4.23 -4.27
N ILE A 100 1.32 3.77 -3.56
CA ILE A 100 2.61 4.46 -3.49
C ILE A 100 3.28 4.51 -4.86
N VAL A 101 3.36 3.39 -5.58
CA VAL A 101 3.94 3.36 -6.94
C VAL A 101 3.20 4.29 -7.88
N ARG A 102 1.87 4.20 -7.91
CA ARG A 102 1.04 5.07 -8.74
C ARG A 102 1.31 6.54 -8.42
N TYR A 103 1.29 6.94 -7.16
CA TYR A 103 1.59 8.33 -6.77
C TYR A 103 2.97 8.80 -7.21
N ARG A 104 4.01 7.99 -7.00
CA ARG A 104 5.38 8.35 -7.41
C ARG A 104 5.54 8.51 -8.92
N LEU A 105 4.86 7.70 -9.72
CA LEU A 105 4.85 7.86 -11.18
C LEU A 105 4.16 9.17 -11.62
N HIS A 106 3.22 9.68 -10.83
CA HIS A 106 2.52 10.95 -11.09
C HIS A 106 3.20 12.18 -10.45
N ALA A 107 4.47 12.09 -10.05
CA ALA A 107 5.14 13.13 -9.25
C ALA A 107 5.20 14.53 -9.90
N HIS A 108 5.17 14.65 -11.23
CA HIS A 108 5.20 15.93 -11.95
C HIS A 108 3.81 16.50 -12.28
N ARG A 109 2.74 15.88 -11.78
CA ARG A 109 1.37 16.32 -12.06
C ARG A 109 1.01 17.55 -11.23
N LEU A 110 0.62 18.63 -11.90
CA LEU A 110 -0.05 19.77 -11.25
C LEU A 110 -1.47 19.32 -10.90
N SER A 111 -1.70 18.96 -9.63
CA SER A 111 -3.02 18.61 -9.10
C SER A 111 -3.28 19.34 -7.79
N ASP A 112 -4.54 19.66 -7.53
CA ASP A 112 -4.96 20.20 -6.24
C ASP A 112 -5.00 19.06 -5.22
N GLU A 113 -4.11 19.13 -4.24
CA GLU A 113 -3.81 18.07 -3.28
C GLU A 113 -5.04 17.61 -2.46
N LYS A 114 -6.09 18.44 -2.41
CA LYS A 114 -7.33 18.16 -1.67
C LYS A 114 -8.35 17.29 -2.41
N SER A 115 -8.30 17.23 -3.74
CA SER A 115 -9.31 16.52 -4.54
C SER A 115 -8.75 15.36 -5.36
N ASP A 116 -7.42 15.18 -5.39
CA ASP A 116 -6.81 14.13 -6.18
C ASP A 116 -6.92 12.74 -5.48
N PRO A 117 -7.63 11.76 -6.07
CA PRO A 117 -7.76 10.43 -5.50
C PRO A 117 -6.41 9.70 -5.37
N ILE A 118 -5.43 9.95 -6.24
CA ILE A 118 -4.10 9.32 -6.19
C ILE A 118 -3.33 9.79 -4.95
N VAL A 119 -3.38 11.10 -4.68
CA VAL A 119 -2.76 11.70 -3.49
C VAL A 119 -3.42 11.17 -2.22
N ARG A 120 -4.76 11.10 -2.21
CA ARG A 120 -5.52 10.56 -1.08
C ARG A 120 -5.13 9.09 -0.81
N ASP A 121 -5.18 8.24 -1.83
CA ASP A 121 -4.87 6.82 -1.68
C ASP A 121 -3.40 6.59 -1.21
N TYR A 122 -2.46 7.44 -1.66
CA TYR A 122 -1.09 7.45 -1.17
C TYR A 122 -0.99 7.84 0.31
N ARG A 123 -1.65 8.92 0.73
CA ARG A 123 -1.67 9.36 2.13
C ARG A 123 -2.30 8.32 3.04
N ASP A 124 -3.39 7.69 2.61
CA ASP A 124 -4.05 6.62 3.33
C ASP A 124 -3.12 5.40 3.48
N ALA A 125 -2.39 5.02 2.41
CA ALA A 125 -1.39 3.97 2.45
C ALA A 125 -0.26 4.27 3.46
N LEU A 126 0.31 5.48 3.44
CA LEU A 126 1.34 5.89 4.40
C LEU A 126 0.83 5.90 5.84
N ASN A 127 -0.39 6.38 6.06
CA ASN A 127 -1.00 6.41 7.39
C ASN A 127 -1.19 4.99 7.93
N LEU A 128 -1.73 4.08 7.12
CA LEU A 128 -1.93 2.67 7.51
C LEU A 128 -0.60 1.96 7.78
N LEU A 129 0.43 2.20 6.96
CA LEU A 129 1.79 1.71 7.22
C LEU A 129 2.37 2.29 8.53
N GLY A 130 2.11 3.56 8.82
CA GLY A 130 2.46 4.18 10.10
C GLY A 130 1.74 3.52 11.28
N LEU A 131 0.47 3.15 11.14
CA LEU A 131 -0.27 2.39 12.16
C LEU A 131 0.27 0.97 12.34
N VAL A 132 0.78 0.34 11.27
CA VAL A 132 1.49 -0.94 11.36
C VAL A 132 2.76 -0.78 12.17
N ALA A 133 3.59 0.22 11.84
CA ALA A 133 4.83 0.51 12.55
C ALA A 133 4.60 0.87 14.03
N ALA A 134 3.49 1.54 14.35
CA ALA A 134 3.07 1.85 15.71
C ALA A 134 2.43 0.66 16.46
N GLY A 135 2.33 -0.52 15.83
CA GLY A 135 1.68 -1.71 16.41
C GLY A 135 0.16 -1.63 16.51
N LYS A 136 -0.47 -0.60 15.93
CA LYS A 136 -1.92 -0.35 15.98
C LYS A 136 -2.72 -1.09 14.89
N PHE A 137 -2.09 -1.44 13.76
CA PHE A 137 -2.76 -2.16 12.65
C PHE A 137 -2.06 -3.48 12.29
N SER A 138 -2.83 -4.59 12.19
CA SER A 138 -2.32 -5.97 12.02
C SER A 138 -2.37 -6.43 10.58
N LEU A 139 -1.30 -7.08 10.13
CA LEU A 139 -1.24 -7.75 8.84
C LEU A 139 -1.69 -9.22 8.89
N GLY A 140 -2.01 -9.75 10.09
CA GLY A 140 -2.47 -11.13 10.27
C GLY A 140 -1.39 -12.17 9.96
N LEU A 141 -0.12 -11.86 10.23
CA LEU A 141 1.04 -12.72 9.96
C LEU A 141 1.59 -13.36 11.26
N GLY A 142 0.73 -13.56 12.25
CA GLY A 142 1.12 -14.11 13.56
C GLY A 142 1.50 -13.06 14.60
N ASP A 143 1.19 -11.78 14.33
CA ASP A 143 1.46 -10.67 15.23
C ASP A 143 0.68 -10.85 16.55
N THR A 144 1.41 -11.09 17.64
CA THR A 144 0.85 -11.11 18.99
C THR A 144 0.52 -9.68 19.40
N ARG A 145 -0.77 -9.36 19.46
CA ARG A 145 -1.22 -8.03 19.87
C ARG A 145 -1.82 -8.06 21.26
N PRO A 146 -1.67 -6.98 22.02
CA PRO A 146 -2.54 -6.77 23.17
C PRO A 146 -3.99 -6.92 22.70
N PRO A 147 -4.83 -7.65 23.43
CA PRO A 147 -6.24 -7.75 23.09
C PRO A 147 -6.83 -6.35 22.90
N ALA A 148 -7.62 -6.17 21.85
CA ALA A 148 -8.32 -4.91 21.62
C ALA A 148 -9.31 -4.70 22.78
N GLY A 149 -9.03 -3.69 23.61
CA GLY A 149 -9.77 -3.41 24.83
C GLY A 149 -9.01 -3.88 26.07
N GLY A 150 -8.63 -2.91 26.91
CA GLY A 150 -8.30 -3.22 28.30
C GLY A 150 -9.51 -3.84 28.99
N ARG A 151 -9.28 -4.79 29.91
CA ARG A 151 -10.36 -5.25 30.80
C ARG A 151 -11.01 -4.01 31.44
N PRO A 152 -12.35 -3.92 31.55
CA PRO A 152 -12.98 -2.87 32.33
C PRO A 152 -12.36 -2.83 33.72
N ALA A 153 -11.54 -1.80 33.98
CA ALA A 153 -10.98 -1.57 35.30
C ALA A 153 -12.05 -0.86 36.12
N VAL A 154 -12.95 -1.65 36.71
CA VAL A 154 -13.93 -1.12 37.67
C VAL A 154 -13.22 -0.99 39.01
N SER A 155 -12.80 0.24 39.33
CA SER A 155 -12.35 0.59 40.67
C SER A 155 -13.44 1.43 41.34
N GLY A 156 -14.13 0.82 42.28
CA GLY A 156 -15.09 1.49 43.15
C GLY A 156 -15.19 0.70 44.45
N PRO A 157 -15.48 1.36 45.59
CA PRO A 157 -15.80 0.63 46.81
C PRO A 157 -16.97 -0.31 46.50
N GLY A 158 -16.88 -1.56 46.97
CA GLY A 158 -17.93 -2.57 46.81
C GLY A 158 -19.19 -2.17 47.56
N ARG A 159 -19.91 -1.16 47.09
CA ARG A 159 -21.20 -0.76 47.63
C ARG A 159 -22.24 -1.74 47.08
N THR A 160 -22.29 -2.91 47.70
CA THR A 160 -23.46 -3.79 47.60
C THR A 160 -24.64 -3.06 48.21
N PHE A 161 -25.75 -2.98 47.47
CA PHE A 161 -27.03 -2.54 48.02
C PHE A 161 -27.46 -3.51 49.13
N SER A 162 -27.03 -3.23 50.35
CA SER A 162 -27.45 -3.92 51.57
C SER A 162 -28.64 -3.18 52.17
N MET A 163 -29.43 -3.89 53.00
CA MET A 163 -30.52 -3.28 53.75
C MET A 163 -30.04 -2.06 54.54
N ASP A 164 -28.83 -2.11 55.10
CA ASP A 164 -28.22 -0.99 55.83
C ASP A 164 -27.87 0.20 54.91
N SER A 165 -27.41 -0.04 53.68
CA SER A 165 -27.07 1.03 52.72
C SER A 165 -28.27 1.76 52.10
N LEU A 166 -29.48 1.21 52.26
CA LEU A 166 -30.73 1.71 51.66
C LEU A 166 -31.67 2.39 52.67
N ARG A 167 -31.32 2.43 53.96
CA ARG A 167 -32.20 2.95 55.03
C ARG A 167 -32.59 4.42 54.87
N ASP A 168 -31.75 5.21 54.20
CA ASP A 168 -31.93 6.66 54.07
C ASP A 168 -32.67 7.07 52.78
N TYR A 169 -32.98 6.12 51.89
CA TYR A 169 -33.57 6.39 50.57
C TYR A 169 -35.10 6.37 50.55
N GLY A 170 -35.76 6.20 51.71
CA GLY A 170 -37.23 6.05 51.83
C GLY A 170 -37.91 7.07 52.74
N LYS A 171 -37.40 8.30 52.84
CA LYS A 171 -38.09 9.42 53.50
C LYS A 171 -38.70 10.38 52.49
#